data_AF-A0A9P3KKR9-F1
#
_entry.id   AF-A0A9P3KKR9-F1
#
_cell.length_a   1.000
_cell.length_b   1.000
_cell.length_c   1.000
_cell.angle_alpha   90.00
_cell.angle_beta   90.00
_cell.angle_gamma   90.00
#
_symmetry.space_group_name_H-M   'P 1'
#
loop_
_entity.id
_entity.type
_entity.pdbx_description
1 polymer ?
#
loop_
_entity_poly.entity_id
_entity_poly.type
_entity_poly.pdbx_seq_one_letter_code
_entity_poly.pdbx_strand_id
1 'polypeptide(L)'
;MSSVSAALQVPAATAAAESAITVAPELATSLGGSALEALQAPASFFSLQPSSFHPALTDVVTSFPPANDGILALASGLLPLAGSWQQDVAATLFTLLGSVAWVRVFDELARRNVLEQKLSRKIVHITTGLLFMLSWPLFSFNPAARFLAVAVPVANAVRIVLLGTGITKNEGVVKSISREGSASELLRGPLYYVLTIVLVTTIFWRSSPIGGIALVLMCGGDGMADIVGRRVRSEKLPWNSRKSWAGSVAMLLCGSLLSMLFVYIFCSFGFFRTQWWSADICFRIFLIAAGATFMESCPISEKLDDNFTVPFSAVLLGHLLLPMA
;
A
#
# COMPACT_ATOMS: atom_id res chain seq x y z
N MET A 1 -44.04 37.10 -18.58
CA MET A 1 -43.39 38.20 -17.83
C MET A 1 -43.43 37.79 -16.37
N SER A 2 -42.38 37.61 -15.57
CA SER A 2 -40.92 37.80 -15.63
C SER A 2 -40.43 37.18 -14.30
N SER A 3 -39.65 36.09 -14.31
CA SER A 3 -38.22 36.05 -13.93
C SER A 3 -37.84 36.81 -12.65
N VAL A 4 -37.23 36.15 -11.66
CA VAL A 4 -35.81 36.31 -11.28
C VAL A 4 -35.48 35.53 -9.99
N SER A 5 -34.30 34.91 -10.05
CA SER A 5 -33.53 34.13 -9.07
C SER A 5 -32.89 34.99 -7.97
N ALA A 6 -32.72 34.48 -6.74
CA ALA A 6 -31.62 34.89 -5.84
C ALA A 6 -31.40 33.93 -4.65
N ALA A 7 -30.28 33.20 -4.74
CA ALA A 7 -29.25 32.94 -3.72
C ALA A 7 -29.60 32.44 -2.30
N LEU A 8 -29.13 31.22 -2.03
CA LEU A 8 -28.87 30.63 -0.71
C LEU A 8 -27.94 31.50 0.16
N GLN A 9 -28.32 31.71 1.42
CA GLN A 9 -27.44 32.10 2.53
C GLN A 9 -27.05 30.86 3.35
N VAL A 10 -25.75 30.69 3.60
CA VAL A 10 -25.18 29.76 4.60
C VAL A 10 -24.47 30.61 5.67
N PRO A 11 -24.77 30.46 6.98
CA PRO A 11 -24.11 31.25 8.02
C PRO A 11 -22.99 30.48 8.75
N ALA A 12 -22.03 31.28 9.25
CA ALA A 12 -21.26 31.11 10.50
C ALA A 12 -20.29 29.93 10.67
N ALA A 13 -19.00 30.15 10.34
CA ALA A 13 -17.87 29.39 10.88
C ALA A 13 -16.60 30.27 11.05
N THR A 14 -16.76 31.51 11.52
CA THR A 14 -15.66 32.46 11.76
C THR A 14 -15.60 32.98 13.20
N ALA A 15 -16.21 32.27 14.16
CA ALA A 15 -16.29 32.73 15.56
C ALA A 15 -15.61 31.80 16.59
N ALA A 16 -14.81 30.81 16.16
CA ALA A 16 -14.18 29.85 17.08
C ALA A 16 -12.64 29.89 17.11
N ALA A 17 -12.01 30.89 16.48
CA ALA A 17 -10.55 31.03 16.44
C ALA A 17 -9.97 32.08 17.42
N GLU A 18 -10.82 32.82 18.14
CA GLU A 18 -10.38 33.97 18.97
C GLU A 18 -10.28 33.70 20.48
N SER A 19 -10.51 32.49 20.99
CA SER A 19 -10.63 32.25 22.43
C SER A 19 -9.56 31.36 23.08
N ALA A 20 -8.36 31.22 22.50
CA ALA A 20 -7.30 30.39 23.11
C ALA A 20 -5.93 31.07 23.29
N ILE A 21 -5.85 32.40 23.18
CA ILE A 21 -4.64 33.17 23.49
C ILE A 21 -4.91 34.04 24.71
N THR A 22 -5.05 33.42 25.88
CA THR A 22 -5.05 34.16 27.15
C THR A 22 -4.72 33.20 28.30
N VAL A 23 -3.42 32.95 28.56
CA VAL A 23 -2.82 32.72 29.89
C VAL A 23 -1.28 32.74 29.72
N ALA A 24 -0.61 33.44 30.64
CA ALA A 24 0.84 33.48 30.93
C ALA A 24 1.68 34.64 30.34
N PRO A 25 1.58 35.86 30.91
CA PRO A 25 2.60 36.89 30.79
C PRO A 25 3.59 36.75 31.95
N GLU A 26 4.49 35.77 31.93
CA GLU A 26 5.59 35.73 32.92
C GLU A 26 6.86 34.99 32.46
N LEU A 27 6.89 34.45 31.23
CA LEU A 27 8.08 33.83 30.65
C LEU A 27 8.78 34.68 29.57
N ALA A 28 8.35 35.93 29.39
CA ALA A 28 8.87 36.83 28.35
C ALA A 28 10.08 37.67 28.79
N THR A 29 10.51 37.57 30.05
CA THR A 29 11.56 38.44 30.61
C THR A 29 12.97 37.85 30.60
N SER A 30 13.19 36.63 30.05
CA SER A 30 14.51 35.97 30.07
C SER A 30 15.07 35.53 28.71
N LEU A 31 14.49 35.96 27.58
CA LEU A 31 15.03 35.66 26.25
C LEU A 31 15.28 36.96 25.49
N GLY A 32 16.56 37.22 25.23
CA GLY A 32 17.05 38.44 24.60
C GLY A 32 16.45 38.70 23.22
N GLY A 33 16.54 39.97 22.80
CA GLY A 33 15.84 40.57 21.65
C GLY A 33 16.00 39.92 20.28
N SER A 34 16.77 38.83 20.13
CA SER A 34 16.86 38.06 18.89
C SER A 34 15.74 37.02 18.70
N ALA A 35 14.98 36.67 19.75
CA ALA A 35 13.87 35.73 19.65
C ALA A 35 12.53 36.37 19.24
N LEU A 36 12.37 37.69 19.46
CA LEU A 36 11.14 38.43 19.17
C LEU A 36 11.07 38.94 17.71
N GLU A 37 12.22 39.13 17.04
CA GLU A 37 12.26 39.42 15.60
C GLU A 37 11.94 38.18 14.74
N ALA A 38 12.19 36.96 15.24
CA ALA A 38 11.87 35.73 14.51
C ALA A 38 10.35 35.40 14.50
N LEU A 39 9.57 36.02 15.37
CA LEU A 39 8.12 35.81 15.52
C LEU A 39 7.25 36.87 14.80
N GLN A 40 7.87 37.83 14.12
CA GLN A 40 7.18 38.91 13.38
C GLN A 40 7.46 38.92 11.87
N ALA A 41 7.98 37.84 11.28
CA ALA A 41 8.10 37.75 9.83
C ALA A 41 6.72 37.56 9.17
N PRO A 42 6.36 38.37 8.16
CA PRO A 42 5.04 38.29 7.52
C PRO A 42 4.83 36.96 6.81
N ALA A 43 3.57 36.52 6.76
CA ALA A 43 3.06 35.32 6.08
C ALA A 43 3.16 35.41 4.54
N SER A 44 4.29 35.87 4.01
CA SER A 44 4.60 36.01 2.58
C SER A 44 5.81 35.19 2.12
N PHE A 45 6.43 34.40 3.00
CA PHE A 45 7.63 33.60 2.67
C PHE A 45 7.38 32.12 2.31
N PHE A 46 6.14 31.66 2.27
CA PHE A 46 5.78 30.28 1.87
C PHE A 46 4.70 30.22 0.77
N SER A 47 4.72 31.20 -0.13
CA SER A 47 3.94 31.18 -1.37
C SER A 47 4.86 30.75 -2.52
N LEU A 48 5.23 29.47 -2.60
CA LEU A 48 5.78 28.94 -3.85
C LEU A 48 4.65 28.91 -4.87
N GLN A 49 4.51 30.00 -5.61
CA GLN A 49 3.66 30.03 -6.79
C GLN A 49 4.16 28.97 -7.79
N PRO A 50 3.25 28.32 -8.57
CA PRO A 50 3.59 27.27 -9.53
C PRO A 50 4.60 27.68 -10.62
N SER A 51 4.93 28.97 -10.71
CA SER A 51 5.90 29.55 -11.65
C SER A 51 7.37 29.26 -11.33
N SER A 52 7.67 28.55 -10.24
CA SER A 52 9.03 28.20 -9.82
C SER A 52 9.50 26.81 -10.26
N PHE A 53 8.66 26.06 -10.99
CA PHE A 53 9.06 24.80 -11.65
C PHE A 53 9.41 25.03 -13.13
N HIS A 54 10.49 24.39 -13.58
CA HIS A 54 10.88 24.39 -14.99
C HIS A 54 9.70 23.87 -15.85
N PRO A 55 9.30 24.56 -16.94
CA PRO A 55 8.06 24.29 -17.69
C PRO A 55 7.94 22.84 -18.17
N ALA A 56 9.07 22.17 -18.42
CA ALA A 56 9.11 20.74 -18.77
C ALA A 56 8.61 19.78 -17.68
N LEU A 57 8.65 20.14 -16.39
CA LEU A 57 8.14 19.30 -15.30
C LEU A 57 6.64 19.52 -15.06
N THR A 58 6.17 20.74 -15.28
CA THR A 58 4.75 21.10 -15.21
C THR A 58 3.98 20.43 -16.35
N ASP A 59 4.55 20.40 -17.55
CA ASP A 59 3.96 19.73 -18.72
C ASP A 59 3.93 18.21 -18.56
N VAL A 60 4.90 17.58 -17.88
CA VAL A 60 4.85 16.12 -17.62
C VAL A 60 3.77 15.75 -16.61
N VAL A 61 3.43 16.65 -15.68
CA VAL A 61 2.39 16.42 -14.66
C VAL A 61 0.98 16.72 -15.20
N THR A 62 0.84 17.66 -16.14
CA THR A 62 -0.46 18.06 -16.71
C THR A 62 -0.80 17.42 -18.06
N SER A 63 0.16 16.85 -18.78
CA SER A 63 -0.07 16.20 -20.09
C SER A 63 -0.65 14.80 -20.02
N PHE A 64 -0.79 14.20 -18.82
CA PHE A 64 -1.54 12.97 -18.69
C PHE A 64 -3.03 13.30 -18.67
N PRO A 65 -3.83 12.79 -19.64
CA PRO A 65 -5.28 12.92 -19.57
C PRO A 65 -5.77 12.34 -18.23
N PRO A 66 -6.87 12.85 -17.64
CA PRO A 66 -7.47 12.19 -16.49
C PRO A 66 -7.68 10.73 -16.88
N ALA A 67 -7.01 9.80 -16.18
CA ALA A 67 -7.01 8.38 -16.48
C ALA A 67 -8.40 7.72 -16.37
N ASN A 68 -9.43 8.51 -16.06
CA ASN A 68 -10.83 8.14 -16.09
C ASN A 68 -11.21 7.54 -17.45
N ASP A 69 -11.02 8.21 -18.59
CA ASP A 69 -11.69 7.76 -19.81
C ASP A 69 -11.01 6.56 -20.49
N GLY A 70 -9.67 6.52 -20.51
CA GLY A 70 -8.92 5.49 -21.24
C GLY A 70 -8.98 4.10 -20.59
N ILE A 71 -8.90 4.02 -19.27
CA ILE A 71 -8.93 2.73 -18.56
C ILE A 71 -10.35 2.34 -18.17
N LEU A 72 -11.28 3.28 -17.88
CA LEU A 72 -12.70 2.92 -17.79
C LEU A 72 -13.22 2.43 -19.15
N ALA A 73 -12.74 2.95 -20.28
CA ALA A 73 -13.04 2.41 -21.61
C ALA A 73 -12.45 1.01 -21.84
N LEU A 74 -11.22 0.74 -21.37
CA LEU A 74 -10.64 -0.62 -21.42
C LEU A 74 -11.38 -1.60 -20.49
N ALA A 75 -11.73 -1.17 -19.28
CA ALA A 75 -12.46 -1.99 -18.30
C ALA A 75 -13.91 -2.27 -18.73
N SER A 76 -14.60 -1.26 -19.27
CA SER A 76 -15.95 -1.41 -19.85
C SER A 76 -15.95 -2.12 -21.20
N GLY A 77 -14.87 -2.00 -21.98
CA GLY A 77 -14.69 -2.67 -23.26
C GLY A 77 -14.34 -4.16 -23.14
N LEU A 78 -13.66 -4.57 -22.06
CA LEU A 78 -13.32 -5.97 -21.82
C LEU A 78 -14.51 -6.81 -21.36
N LEU A 79 -15.46 -6.22 -20.63
CA LEU A 79 -16.67 -6.87 -20.11
C LEU A 79 -17.84 -5.85 -20.04
N PRO A 80 -18.64 -5.68 -21.10
CA PRO A 80 -19.78 -4.77 -21.09
C PRO A 80 -20.91 -5.40 -20.27
N LEU A 81 -20.81 -5.28 -18.95
CA LEU A 81 -21.75 -5.87 -18.02
C LEU A 81 -22.76 -4.82 -17.56
N ALA A 82 -24.04 -5.10 -17.81
CA ALA A 82 -25.14 -4.17 -17.59
C ALA A 82 -25.44 -3.84 -16.11
N GLY A 83 -24.73 -4.46 -15.15
CA GLY A 83 -24.90 -4.16 -13.73
C GLY A 83 -23.62 -4.35 -12.91
N SER A 84 -23.55 -3.62 -11.80
CA SER A 84 -22.36 -3.52 -10.95
C SER A 84 -21.93 -4.87 -10.35
N TRP A 85 -22.88 -5.74 -10.02
CA TRP A 85 -22.58 -7.06 -9.45
C TRP A 85 -22.03 -8.03 -10.50
N GLN A 86 -22.49 -7.95 -11.76
CA GLN A 86 -21.90 -8.75 -12.83
C GLN A 86 -20.43 -8.35 -13.04
N GLN A 87 -20.15 -7.04 -13.07
CA GLN A 87 -18.78 -6.53 -13.17
C GLN A 87 -17.91 -7.09 -12.05
N ASP A 88 -18.39 -7.05 -10.80
CA ASP A 88 -17.63 -7.56 -9.65
C ASP A 88 -17.39 -9.08 -9.73
N VAL A 89 -18.37 -9.85 -10.19
CA VAL A 89 -18.22 -11.30 -10.42
C VAL A 89 -17.18 -11.56 -11.51
N ALA A 90 -17.24 -10.84 -12.61
CA ALA A 90 -16.30 -11.02 -13.71
C ALA A 90 -14.88 -10.59 -13.33
N ALA A 91 -14.72 -9.48 -12.59
CA ALA A 91 -13.45 -9.06 -12.02
C ALA A 91 -12.89 -10.12 -11.05
N THR A 92 -13.74 -10.70 -10.20
CA THR A 92 -13.37 -11.81 -9.31
C THR A 92 -12.85 -13.02 -10.08
N LEU A 93 -13.57 -13.45 -11.11
CA LEU A 93 -13.17 -14.56 -11.96
C LEU A 93 -11.86 -14.26 -12.70
N PHE A 94 -11.71 -13.07 -13.25
CA PHE A 94 -10.50 -12.64 -13.93
C PHE A 94 -9.30 -12.65 -12.98
N THR A 95 -9.42 -12.05 -11.79
CA THR A 95 -8.36 -12.02 -10.79
C THR A 95 -8.03 -13.42 -10.28
N LEU A 96 -9.04 -14.28 -10.06
CA LEU A 96 -8.83 -15.66 -9.63
C LEU A 96 -8.10 -16.48 -10.70
N LEU A 97 -8.58 -16.48 -11.94
CA LEU A 97 -7.97 -17.22 -13.05
C LEU A 97 -6.56 -16.68 -13.35
N GLY A 98 -6.39 -15.36 -13.35
CA GLY A 98 -5.10 -14.70 -13.51
C GLY A 98 -4.12 -15.11 -12.42
N SER A 99 -4.53 -15.13 -11.15
CA SER A 99 -3.67 -15.56 -10.04
C SER A 99 -3.24 -17.03 -10.16
N VAL A 100 -4.15 -17.92 -10.55
CA VAL A 100 -3.84 -19.35 -10.76
C VAL A 100 -2.89 -19.53 -11.94
N ALA A 101 -3.13 -18.83 -13.06
CA ALA A 101 -2.25 -18.87 -14.23
C ALA A 101 -0.85 -18.35 -13.89
N TRP A 102 -0.77 -17.23 -13.17
CA TRP A 102 0.49 -16.61 -12.77
C TRP A 102 1.34 -17.53 -11.89
N VAL A 103 0.75 -18.12 -10.85
CA VAL A 103 1.44 -19.10 -9.99
C VAL A 103 1.91 -20.31 -10.81
N ARG A 104 1.07 -20.82 -11.73
CA ARG A 104 1.44 -21.96 -12.59
C ARG A 104 2.62 -21.66 -13.51
N VAL A 105 2.72 -20.44 -14.05
CA VAL A 105 3.86 -20.02 -14.88
C VAL A 105 5.16 -20.09 -14.05
N PHE A 106 5.17 -19.51 -12.85
CA PHE A 106 6.36 -19.51 -12.01
C PHE A 106 6.71 -20.89 -11.43
N ASP A 107 5.70 -21.73 -11.17
CA ASP A 107 5.90 -23.13 -10.80
C ASP A 107 6.51 -23.93 -11.95
N GLU A 108 6.09 -23.70 -13.20
CA GLU A 108 6.69 -24.33 -14.38
C GLU A 108 8.13 -23.86 -14.60
N LEU A 109 8.41 -22.56 -14.48
CA LEU A 109 9.77 -22.02 -14.57
C LEU A 109 10.70 -22.63 -13.51
N ALA A 110 10.20 -22.82 -12.28
CA ALA A 110 10.96 -23.49 -11.23
C ALA A 110 11.16 -24.98 -11.52
N ARG A 111 10.13 -25.70 -12.01
CA ARG A 111 10.23 -27.12 -12.38
C ARG A 111 11.22 -27.38 -13.51
N ARG A 112 11.34 -26.44 -14.47
CA ARG A 112 12.31 -26.49 -15.57
C ARG A 112 13.73 -26.08 -15.15
N ASN A 113 13.97 -25.81 -13.86
CA ASN A 113 15.23 -25.28 -13.34
C ASN A 113 15.68 -23.96 -13.98
N VAL A 114 14.74 -23.17 -14.54
CA VAL A 114 15.04 -21.82 -15.06
C VAL A 114 15.23 -20.83 -13.91
N LEU A 115 14.46 -21.01 -12.82
CA LEU A 115 14.55 -20.21 -11.60
C LEU A 115 14.73 -21.11 -10.38
N GLU A 116 15.59 -20.69 -9.45
CA GLU A 116 15.70 -21.34 -8.14
C GLU A 116 14.35 -21.29 -7.42
N GLN A 117 13.92 -22.41 -6.83
CA GLN A 117 12.63 -22.52 -6.14
C GLN A 117 12.42 -21.45 -5.05
N LYS A 118 13.47 -21.12 -4.27
CA LYS A 118 13.41 -20.07 -3.24
C LYS A 118 13.17 -18.69 -3.86
N LEU A 119 13.83 -18.39 -4.98
CA LEU A 119 13.64 -17.14 -5.71
C LEU A 119 12.26 -17.07 -6.36
N SER A 120 11.81 -18.15 -7.01
CA SER A 120 10.48 -18.25 -7.62
C SER A 120 9.38 -17.97 -6.60
N ARG A 121 9.42 -18.63 -5.43
CA ARG A 121 8.47 -18.39 -4.34
C ARG A 121 8.43 -16.92 -3.90
N LYS A 122 9.59 -16.24 -3.82
CA LYS A 122 9.66 -14.82 -3.42
C LYS A 122 9.18 -13.87 -4.53
N ILE A 123 9.44 -14.18 -5.81
CA ILE A 123 8.86 -13.42 -6.92
C ILE A 123 7.33 -13.57 -6.95
N VAL A 124 6.82 -14.79 -6.78
CA VAL A 124 5.37 -15.04 -6.69
C VAL A 124 4.77 -14.28 -5.51
N HIS A 125 5.42 -14.31 -4.34
CA HIS A 125 4.99 -13.55 -3.16
C HIS A 125 4.87 -12.04 -3.44
N ILE A 126 5.88 -11.42 -4.07
CA ILE A 126 5.83 -9.99 -4.41
C ILE A 126 4.74 -9.72 -5.44
N THR A 127 4.77 -10.45 -6.55
CA THR A 127 3.97 -10.13 -7.74
C THR A 127 2.50 -10.45 -7.55
N THR A 128 2.15 -11.55 -6.87
CA THR A 128 0.73 -11.91 -6.66
C THR A 128 0.00 -10.90 -5.79
N GLY A 129 0.61 -10.42 -4.70
CA GLY A 129 0.04 -9.38 -3.86
C GLY A 129 -0.14 -8.05 -4.60
N LEU A 130 0.89 -7.61 -5.35
CA LEU A 130 0.82 -6.38 -6.14
C LEU A 130 -0.21 -6.46 -7.27
N LEU A 131 -0.25 -7.57 -8.01
CA LEU A 131 -1.23 -7.79 -9.08
C LEU A 131 -2.66 -7.88 -8.52
N PHE A 132 -2.84 -8.47 -7.34
CA PHE A 132 -4.14 -8.47 -6.67
C PHE A 132 -4.62 -7.04 -6.38
N MET A 133 -3.76 -6.18 -5.83
CA MET A 133 -4.09 -4.77 -5.60
C MET A 133 -4.36 -4.02 -6.91
N LEU A 134 -3.57 -4.27 -7.96
CA LEU A 134 -3.79 -3.68 -9.29
C LEU A 134 -5.09 -4.15 -9.95
N SER A 135 -5.70 -5.24 -9.47
CA SER A 135 -7.02 -5.67 -9.94
C SER A 135 -8.18 -4.93 -9.27
N TRP A 136 -7.96 -4.22 -8.15
CA TRP A 136 -9.04 -3.51 -7.43
C TRP A 136 -9.80 -2.48 -8.29
N PRO A 137 -9.17 -1.74 -9.22
CA PRO A 137 -9.88 -0.86 -10.15
C PRO A 137 -10.85 -1.56 -11.10
N LEU A 138 -10.73 -2.88 -11.31
CA LEU A 138 -11.66 -3.64 -12.16
C LEU A 138 -13.03 -3.84 -11.49
N PHE A 139 -13.08 -3.75 -10.16
CA PHE A 139 -14.31 -3.87 -9.38
C PHE A 139 -15.12 -2.57 -9.45
N SER A 140 -16.44 -2.71 -9.36
CA SER A 140 -17.39 -1.61 -9.35
C SER A 140 -17.16 -0.66 -8.16
N PHE A 141 -17.75 0.54 -8.21
CA PHE A 141 -17.70 1.51 -7.10
C PHE A 141 -18.58 1.10 -5.90
N ASN A 142 -19.28 -0.03 -5.95
CA ASN A 142 -20.11 -0.50 -4.85
C ASN A 142 -19.23 -0.89 -3.64
N PRO A 143 -19.52 -0.41 -2.42
CA PRO A 143 -18.80 -0.83 -1.21
C PRO A 143 -18.80 -2.34 -0.96
N ALA A 144 -19.84 -3.06 -1.43
CA ALA A 144 -19.93 -4.51 -1.31
C ALA A 144 -18.93 -5.26 -2.21
N ALA A 145 -18.37 -4.61 -3.25
CA ALA A 145 -17.40 -5.22 -4.16
C ALA A 145 -16.14 -5.74 -3.45
N ARG A 146 -15.80 -5.17 -2.27
CA ARG A 146 -14.71 -5.64 -1.43
C ARG A 146 -14.86 -7.12 -1.03
N PHE A 147 -16.09 -7.59 -0.79
CA PHE A 147 -16.31 -8.97 -0.36
C PHE A 147 -16.08 -9.97 -1.50
N LEU A 148 -16.43 -9.59 -2.72
CA LEU A 148 -16.15 -10.37 -3.92
C LEU A 148 -14.65 -10.39 -4.23
N ALA A 149 -13.96 -9.26 -4.09
CA ALA A 149 -12.51 -9.22 -4.22
C ALA A 149 -11.78 -10.08 -3.18
N VAL A 150 -12.20 -10.02 -1.92
CA VAL A 150 -11.66 -10.82 -0.81
C VAL A 150 -11.91 -12.31 -1.00
N ALA A 151 -12.93 -12.72 -1.76
CA ALA A 151 -13.17 -14.13 -2.08
C ALA A 151 -11.96 -14.78 -2.77
N VAL A 152 -11.17 -14.02 -3.54
CA VAL A 152 -9.96 -14.54 -4.21
C VAL A 152 -8.87 -14.98 -3.21
N PRO A 153 -8.35 -14.11 -2.31
CA PRO A 153 -7.39 -14.54 -1.31
C PRO A 153 -8.01 -15.52 -0.30
N VAL A 154 -9.31 -15.44 0.02
CA VAL A 154 -9.98 -16.46 0.86
C VAL A 154 -9.95 -17.84 0.20
N ALA A 155 -10.23 -17.95 -1.09
CA ALA A 155 -10.12 -19.22 -1.81
C ALA A 155 -8.68 -19.76 -1.76
N ASN A 156 -7.68 -18.89 -1.85
CA ASN A 156 -6.28 -19.28 -1.67
C ASN A 156 -5.95 -19.70 -0.23
N ALA A 157 -6.51 -19.03 0.78
CA ALA A 157 -6.35 -19.42 2.19
C ALA A 157 -6.93 -20.82 2.44
N VAL A 158 -8.14 -21.08 1.94
CA VAL A 158 -8.78 -22.40 2.02
C VAL A 158 -7.90 -23.45 1.35
N ARG A 159 -7.39 -23.17 0.14
CA ARG A 159 -6.45 -24.06 -0.56
C ARG A 159 -5.20 -24.36 0.28
N ILE A 160 -4.59 -23.34 0.89
CA ILE A 160 -3.41 -23.49 1.75
C ILE A 160 -3.75 -24.36 2.98
N VAL A 161 -4.89 -24.14 3.62
CA VAL A 161 -5.33 -24.93 4.78
C VAL A 161 -5.58 -26.39 4.40
N LEU A 162 -6.28 -26.65 3.29
CA LEU A 162 -6.55 -28.02 2.82
C LEU A 162 -5.27 -28.78 2.45
N LEU A 163 -4.28 -28.09 1.89
CA LEU A 163 -2.97 -28.70 1.60
C LEU A 163 -2.16 -28.88 2.88
N GLY A 164 -2.17 -27.88 3.76
CA GLY A 164 -1.36 -27.88 4.98
C GLY A 164 -1.83 -28.87 6.06
N THR A 165 -3.14 -29.14 6.11
CA THR A 165 -3.76 -30.17 6.96
C THR A 165 -3.69 -31.57 6.36
N GLY A 166 -3.23 -31.71 5.10
CA GLY A 166 -3.11 -32.99 4.40
C GLY A 166 -4.43 -33.60 3.93
N ILE A 167 -5.56 -32.87 4.02
CA ILE A 167 -6.87 -33.27 3.49
C ILE A 167 -6.78 -33.47 1.97
N THR A 168 -6.06 -32.58 1.29
CA THR A 168 -5.74 -32.72 -0.13
C THR A 168 -4.24 -32.92 -0.32
N LYS A 169 -3.85 -33.95 -1.08
CA LYS A 169 -2.45 -34.25 -1.35
C LYS A 169 -2.06 -33.74 -2.74
N ASN A 170 -1.23 -32.70 -2.78
CA ASN A 170 -0.61 -32.23 -4.00
C ASN A 170 0.85 -31.83 -3.73
N GLU A 171 1.74 -32.82 -3.79
CA GLU A 171 3.15 -32.69 -3.40
C GLU A 171 3.89 -31.62 -4.20
N GLY A 172 3.54 -31.42 -5.48
CA GLY A 172 4.13 -30.38 -6.32
C GLY A 172 3.84 -28.97 -5.81
N VAL A 173 2.60 -28.71 -5.37
CA VAL A 173 2.17 -27.42 -4.82
C VAL A 173 2.74 -27.20 -3.41
N VAL A 174 2.75 -28.25 -2.58
CA VAL A 174 3.36 -28.17 -1.25
C VAL A 174 4.84 -27.81 -1.37
N LYS A 175 5.57 -28.43 -2.29
CA LYS A 175 6.98 -28.17 -2.51
C LYS A 175 7.24 -26.76 -3.04
N SER A 176 6.38 -26.19 -3.89
CA SER A 176 6.59 -24.82 -4.41
C SER A 176 6.32 -23.73 -3.38
N ILE A 177 5.40 -23.96 -2.43
CA ILE A 177 5.00 -22.96 -1.45
C ILE A 177 5.79 -23.07 -0.13
N SER A 178 6.18 -24.27 0.31
CA SER A 178 6.94 -24.47 1.56
C SER A 178 8.46 -24.31 1.37
N ARG A 179 9.21 -23.94 2.42
CA ARG A 179 10.70 -23.87 2.41
C ARG A 179 11.33 -25.26 2.54
N GLU A 180 10.72 -26.13 3.34
CA GLU A 180 11.26 -27.44 3.71
C GLU A 180 10.54 -28.60 2.98
N GLY A 181 9.51 -28.31 2.19
CA GLY A 181 8.72 -29.34 1.49
C GLY A 181 7.61 -29.95 2.35
N SER A 182 7.38 -29.45 3.57
CA SER A 182 6.36 -29.99 4.47
C SER A 182 5.02 -29.25 4.34
N ALA A 183 3.92 -30.01 4.35
CA ALA A 183 2.56 -29.45 4.31
C ALA A 183 2.29 -28.51 5.50
N SER A 184 2.76 -28.88 6.70
CA SER A 184 2.52 -28.09 7.93
C SER A 184 3.16 -26.70 7.90
N GLU A 185 4.23 -26.50 7.13
CA GLU A 185 4.87 -25.18 6.99
C GLU A 185 3.98 -24.18 6.24
N LEU A 186 3.07 -24.68 5.38
CA LEU A 186 2.09 -23.85 4.69
C LEU A 186 1.16 -23.11 5.66
N LEU A 187 0.93 -23.68 6.85
CA LEU A 187 0.10 -23.10 7.91
C LEU A 187 0.83 -22.02 8.73
N ARG A 188 2.09 -21.71 8.40
CA ARG A 188 2.86 -20.61 9.01
C ARG A 188 2.89 -19.42 8.05
N GLY A 189 4.06 -19.05 7.53
CA GLY A 189 4.25 -17.83 6.74
C GLY A 189 3.27 -17.66 5.57
N PRO A 190 3.04 -18.67 4.70
CA PRO A 190 2.09 -18.53 3.61
C PRO A 190 0.65 -18.26 4.06
N LEU A 191 0.19 -18.88 5.15
CA LEU A 191 -1.15 -18.65 5.69
C LEU A 191 -1.27 -17.26 6.33
N TYR A 192 -0.30 -16.85 7.15
CA TYR A 192 -0.29 -15.51 7.75
C TYR A 192 -0.32 -14.42 6.68
N TYR A 193 0.48 -14.58 5.62
CA TYR A 193 0.49 -13.68 4.48
C TYR A 193 -0.90 -13.50 3.85
N VAL A 194 -1.58 -14.59 3.50
CA VAL A 194 -2.89 -14.52 2.86
C VAL A 194 -3.94 -13.97 3.83
N LEU A 195 -3.88 -14.35 5.11
CA LEU A 195 -4.79 -13.84 6.12
C LEU A 195 -4.64 -12.32 6.31
N THR A 196 -3.41 -11.80 6.32
CA THR A 196 -3.18 -10.37 6.39
C THR A 196 -3.74 -9.64 5.17
N ILE A 197 -3.58 -10.20 3.96
CA ILE A 197 -4.25 -9.66 2.76
C ILE A 197 -5.76 -9.61 2.96
N VAL A 198 -6.38 -10.70 3.40
CA VAL A 198 -7.84 -10.77 3.64
C VAL A 198 -8.28 -9.69 4.64
N LEU A 199 -7.62 -9.59 5.78
CA LEU A 199 -7.98 -8.65 6.85
C LEU A 199 -7.84 -7.19 6.40
N VAL A 200 -6.66 -6.81 5.88
CA VAL A 200 -6.38 -5.44 5.46
C VAL A 200 -7.29 -5.03 4.29
N THR A 201 -7.51 -5.92 3.33
CA THR A 201 -8.40 -5.68 2.18
C THR A 201 -9.85 -5.50 2.63
N THR A 202 -10.32 -6.28 3.61
CA THR A 202 -11.69 -6.18 4.13
C THR A 202 -11.93 -4.87 4.89
N ILE A 203 -10.95 -4.47 5.73
CA ILE A 203 -11.07 -3.31 6.62
C ILE A 203 -10.86 -2.00 5.86
N PHE A 204 -9.75 -1.87 5.13
CA PHE A 204 -9.35 -0.60 4.52
C PHE A 204 -9.84 -0.45 3.08
N TRP A 205 -9.79 -1.54 2.30
CA TRP A 205 -10.18 -1.58 0.88
C TRP A 205 -9.67 -0.34 0.11
N ARG A 206 -10.47 0.18 -0.82
CA ARG A 206 -10.28 1.46 -1.53
C ARG A 206 -10.73 2.68 -0.72
N SER A 207 -11.18 2.50 0.51
CA SER A 207 -11.67 3.60 1.36
C SER A 207 -10.53 4.39 1.99
N SER A 208 -9.36 3.77 2.18
CA SER A 208 -8.19 4.40 2.79
C SER A 208 -6.89 3.88 2.17
N PRO A 209 -5.91 4.76 1.88
CA PRO A 209 -4.62 4.36 1.35
C PRO A 209 -3.77 3.57 2.37
N ILE A 210 -4.08 3.66 3.67
CA ILE A 210 -3.33 3.00 4.76
C ILE A 210 -3.21 1.49 4.49
N GLY A 211 -4.32 0.83 4.13
CA GLY A 211 -4.31 -0.61 3.89
C GLY A 211 -3.47 -0.99 2.68
N GLY A 212 -3.57 -0.23 1.59
CA GLY A 212 -2.76 -0.45 0.40
C GLY A 212 -1.26 -0.29 0.68
N ILE A 213 -0.87 0.77 1.40
CA ILE A 213 0.52 0.99 1.82
C ILE A 213 1.02 -0.18 2.68
N ALA A 214 0.22 -0.65 3.65
CA ALA A 214 0.58 -1.79 4.49
C ALA A 214 0.80 -3.08 3.67
N LEU A 215 -0.08 -3.35 2.70
CA LEU A 215 0.06 -4.51 1.82
C LEU A 215 1.26 -4.38 0.87
N VAL A 216 1.55 -3.19 0.35
CA VAL A 216 2.72 -2.96 -0.50
C VAL A 216 4.02 -3.13 0.28
N LEU A 217 4.08 -2.64 1.53
CA LEU A 217 5.26 -2.81 2.39
C LEU A 217 5.51 -4.28 2.73
N MET A 218 4.46 -5.07 2.95
CA MET A 218 4.60 -6.53 3.14
C MET A 218 4.95 -7.26 1.85
N CYS A 219 4.17 -7.10 0.78
CA CYS A 219 4.38 -7.88 -0.43
C CYS A 219 5.64 -7.44 -1.17
N GLY A 220 5.78 -6.14 -1.39
CA GLY A 220 6.88 -5.53 -2.15
C GLY A 220 8.09 -5.25 -1.29
N GLY A 221 7.91 -4.58 -0.14
CA GLY A 221 8.99 -4.20 0.77
C GLY A 221 9.76 -5.41 1.32
N ASP A 222 9.12 -6.27 2.11
CA ASP A 222 9.77 -7.49 2.66
C ASP A 222 10.29 -8.40 1.53
N GLY A 223 9.47 -8.62 0.49
CA GLY A 223 9.89 -9.42 -0.65
C GLY A 223 11.19 -8.93 -1.29
N MET A 224 11.34 -7.62 -1.50
CA MET A 224 12.57 -7.01 -2.02
C MET A 224 13.72 -7.05 -1.02
N ALA A 225 13.44 -6.87 0.28
CA ALA A 225 14.43 -6.99 1.35
C ALA A 225 15.12 -8.36 1.31
N ASP A 226 14.32 -9.40 1.12
CA ASP A 226 14.78 -10.79 1.09
C ASP A 226 15.52 -11.16 -0.21
N ILE A 227 15.08 -10.63 -1.38
CA ILE A 227 15.80 -10.83 -2.65
C ILE A 227 17.15 -10.09 -2.63
N VAL A 228 17.15 -8.80 -2.31
CA VAL A 228 18.36 -7.96 -2.34
C VAL A 228 19.30 -8.34 -1.20
N GLY A 229 18.78 -8.58 0.01
CA GLY A 229 19.58 -8.95 1.17
C GLY A 229 20.35 -10.27 1.03
N ARG A 230 19.92 -11.16 0.12
CA ARG A 230 20.66 -12.38 -0.26
C ARG A 230 21.66 -12.17 -1.40
N ARG A 231 21.35 -11.27 -2.35
CA ARG A 231 22.16 -11.05 -3.55
C ARG A 231 23.31 -10.07 -3.30
N VAL A 232 23.07 -9.05 -2.48
CA VAL A 232 24.05 -8.00 -2.17
C VAL A 232 24.74 -8.35 -0.86
N ARG A 233 26.06 -8.57 -0.93
CA ARG A 233 26.88 -8.84 0.25
C ARG A 233 26.95 -7.58 1.10
N SER A 234 26.49 -7.68 2.34
CA SER A 234 26.43 -6.56 3.28
C SER A 234 26.54 -7.11 4.70
N GLU A 235 27.00 -6.26 5.62
CA GLU A 235 27.07 -6.62 7.03
C GLU A 235 25.69 -6.94 7.60
N LYS A 236 25.69 -7.83 8.59
CA LYS A 236 24.48 -8.17 9.33
C LYS A 236 24.14 -7.06 10.30
N LEU A 237 22.87 -6.95 10.64
CA LEU A 237 22.44 -5.94 11.61
C LEU A 237 22.99 -6.28 13.00
N PRO A 238 23.47 -5.29 13.78
CA PRO A 238 24.06 -5.52 15.10
C PRO A 238 23.14 -6.26 16.09
N TRP A 239 21.82 -6.06 15.96
CA TRP A 239 20.79 -6.67 16.81
C TRP A 239 20.08 -7.87 16.17
N ASN A 240 20.32 -8.15 14.89
CA ASN A 240 19.67 -9.26 14.17
C ASN A 240 20.60 -9.83 13.12
N SER A 241 21.25 -10.95 13.44
CA SER A 241 22.23 -11.61 12.57
C SER A 241 21.63 -12.25 11.32
N ARG A 242 20.30 -12.43 11.27
CA ARG A 242 19.62 -13.00 10.09
C ARG A 242 19.41 -11.95 9.01
N LYS A 243 19.08 -10.72 9.39
CA LYS A 243 18.82 -9.59 8.48
C LYS A 243 20.12 -8.83 8.14
N SER A 244 20.14 -8.14 7.01
CA SER A 244 21.31 -7.40 6.52
C SER A 244 20.98 -5.93 6.27
N TRP A 245 22.01 -5.07 6.29
CA TRP A 245 21.85 -3.65 5.93
C TRP A 245 21.31 -3.50 4.50
N ALA A 246 21.85 -4.26 3.53
CA ALA A 246 21.35 -4.24 2.16
C ALA A 246 19.85 -4.60 2.04
N GLY A 247 19.39 -5.60 2.79
CA GLY A 247 17.97 -5.96 2.81
C GLY A 247 17.10 -4.84 3.39
N SER A 248 17.54 -4.24 4.49
CA SER A 248 16.80 -3.15 5.16
C SER A 248 16.71 -1.90 4.26
N VAL A 249 17.80 -1.52 3.59
CA VAL A 249 17.80 -0.41 2.63
C VAL A 249 16.89 -0.72 1.44
N ALA A 250 16.89 -1.95 0.94
CA ALA A 250 16.00 -2.37 -0.15
C ALA A 250 14.53 -2.30 0.27
N MET A 251 14.18 -2.75 1.48
CA MET A 251 12.83 -2.65 2.02
C MET A 251 12.37 -1.18 2.08
N LEU A 252 13.21 -0.31 2.65
CA LEU A 252 12.89 1.10 2.81
C LEU A 252 12.66 1.76 1.44
N LEU A 253 13.60 1.62 0.51
CA LEU A 253 13.55 2.30 -0.78
C LEU A 253 12.46 1.71 -1.68
N CYS A 254 12.47 0.39 -1.90
CA CYS A 254 11.47 -0.25 -2.76
C CYS A 254 10.07 -0.16 -2.15
N GLY A 255 9.94 -0.35 -0.83
CA GLY A 255 8.67 -0.24 -0.13
C GLY A 255 8.09 1.17 -0.20
N SER A 256 8.92 2.21 0.00
CA SER A 256 8.48 3.61 -0.15
C SER A 256 8.05 3.92 -1.58
N LEU A 257 8.88 3.58 -2.58
CA LEU A 257 8.61 3.87 -3.97
C LEU A 257 7.36 3.14 -4.49
N LEU A 258 7.21 1.86 -4.16
CA LEU A 258 6.02 1.10 -4.54
C LEU A 258 4.76 1.63 -3.84
N SER A 259 4.87 2.09 -2.59
CA SER A 259 3.73 2.65 -1.85
C SER A 259 3.29 3.99 -2.45
N MET A 260 4.25 4.85 -2.81
CA MET A 260 3.98 6.08 -3.56
C MET A 260 3.33 5.77 -4.91
N LEU A 261 3.88 4.81 -5.65
CA LEU A 261 3.31 4.39 -6.93
C LEU A 261 1.88 3.86 -6.79
N PHE A 262 1.60 3.07 -5.74
CA PHE A 262 0.25 2.61 -5.44
C PHE A 262 -0.70 3.80 -5.20
N VAL A 263 -0.33 4.75 -4.33
CA VAL A 263 -1.15 5.93 -4.06
C VAL A 263 -1.38 6.75 -5.33
N TYR A 264 -0.34 6.97 -6.14
CA TYR A 264 -0.44 7.65 -7.43
C TYR A 264 -1.47 6.99 -8.35
N ILE A 265 -1.35 5.67 -8.57
CA ILE A 265 -2.25 4.91 -9.44
C ILE A 265 -3.71 5.06 -8.97
N PHE A 266 -3.96 4.93 -7.67
CA PHE A 266 -5.33 5.00 -7.13
C PHE A 266 -5.89 6.44 -7.08
N CYS A 267 -5.03 7.46 -6.99
CA CYS A 267 -5.43 8.84 -7.26
C CYS A 267 -5.84 9.04 -8.73
N SER A 268 -5.08 8.48 -9.68
CA SER A 268 -5.39 8.57 -11.12
C SER A 268 -6.71 7.89 -11.47
N PHE A 269 -7.09 6.81 -10.78
CA PHE A 269 -8.40 6.16 -10.93
C PHE A 269 -9.55 6.87 -10.19
N GLY A 270 -9.26 7.97 -9.47
CA GLY A 270 -10.28 8.71 -8.72
C GLY A 270 -10.76 8.01 -7.43
N PHE A 271 -10.06 6.97 -6.95
CA PHE A 271 -10.37 6.34 -5.66
C PHE A 271 -9.86 7.16 -4.48
N PHE A 272 -8.73 7.83 -4.66
CA PHE A 272 -8.17 8.74 -3.65
C PHE A 272 -8.19 10.17 -4.16
N ARG A 273 -8.34 11.14 -3.24
CA ARG A 273 -8.26 12.57 -3.56
C ARG A 273 -6.85 12.94 -4.02
N THR A 274 -6.71 13.87 -4.96
CA THR A 274 -5.41 14.32 -5.50
C THR A 274 -4.45 14.86 -4.43
N GLN A 275 -4.96 15.38 -3.31
CA GLN A 275 -4.17 15.81 -2.15
C GLN A 275 -3.28 14.71 -1.53
N TRP A 276 -3.63 13.44 -1.77
CA TRP A 276 -2.83 12.28 -1.37
C TRP A 276 -1.53 12.13 -2.18
N TRP A 277 -1.39 12.87 -3.28
CA TRP A 277 -0.17 13.00 -4.07
C TRP A 277 0.54 14.34 -3.80
N SER A 278 0.79 14.63 -2.51
CA SER A 278 1.55 15.80 -2.08
C SER A 278 2.91 15.40 -1.50
N ALA A 279 3.88 16.31 -1.54
CA ALA A 279 5.23 16.05 -1.01
C ALA A 279 5.22 15.68 0.48
N ASP A 280 4.33 16.29 1.27
CA ASP A 280 4.13 15.98 2.69
C ASP A 280 3.63 14.53 2.89
N ILE A 281 2.67 14.07 2.09
CA ILE A 281 2.19 12.67 2.15
C ILE A 281 3.27 11.69 1.69
N CYS A 282 4.02 12.00 0.62
CA CYS A 282 5.15 11.17 0.20
C CYS A 282 6.20 11.03 1.32
N PHE A 283 6.50 12.12 2.03
CA PHE A 283 7.41 12.08 3.17
C PHE A 283 6.84 11.23 4.32
N ARG A 284 5.54 11.33 4.63
CA ARG A 284 4.86 10.48 5.63
C ARG A 284 4.89 9.00 5.22
N ILE A 285 4.68 8.67 3.95
CA ILE A 285 4.80 7.30 3.42
C ILE A 285 6.22 6.77 3.64
N PHE A 286 7.24 7.59 3.39
CA PHE A 286 8.63 7.23 3.66
C PHE A 286 8.86 6.95 5.15
N LEU A 287 8.31 7.76 6.06
CA LEU A 287 8.39 7.53 7.50
C LEU A 287 7.69 6.23 7.93
N ILE A 288 6.53 5.91 7.34
CA ILE A 288 5.82 4.65 7.58
C ILE A 288 6.67 3.47 7.11
N ALA A 289 7.27 3.58 5.92
CA ALA A 289 8.17 2.55 5.39
C ALA A 289 9.43 2.38 6.26
N ALA A 290 9.97 3.47 6.82
CA ALA A 290 11.10 3.43 7.75
C ALA A 290 10.73 2.71 9.06
N GLY A 291 9.56 3.00 9.63
CA GLY A 291 9.07 2.31 10.82
C GLY A 291 8.77 0.83 10.58
N ALA A 292 8.19 0.49 9.42
CA ALA A 292 7.98 -0.89 9.01
C ALA A 292 9.31 -1.64 8.79
N THR A 293 10.30 -0.99 8.18
CA THR A 293 11.66 -1.53 8.02
C THR A 293 12.35 -1.74 9.36
N PHE A 294 12.16 -0.83 10.30
CA PHE A 294 12.67 -0.98 11.65
C PHE A 294 12.04 -2.20 12.35
N MET A 295 10.72 -2.35 12.27
CA MET A 295 10.01 -3.50 12.83
C MET A 295 10.46 -4.83 12.21
N GLU A 296 10.68 -4.85 10.90
CA GLU A 296 11.25 -5.99 10.19
C GLU A 296 12.68 -6.34 10.64
N SER A 297 13.46 -5.32 10.99
CA SER A 297 14.82 -5.49 11.47
C SER A 297 14.88 -6.10 12.88
N CYS A 298 13.81 -5.95 13.68
CA CYS A 298 13.77 -6.39 15.06
C CYS A 298 13.73 -7.93 15.18
N PRO A 299 14.33 -8.51 16.23
CA PRO A 299 14.28 -9.95 16.50
C PRO A 299 12.88 -10.44 16.97
N ILE A 300 11.88 -9.56 17.04
CA ILE A 300 10.48 -9.94 17.33
C ILE A 300 9.90 -10.80 16.19
N SER A 301 10.38 -10.57 14.97
CA SER A 301 10.20 -11.38 13.75
C SER A 301 10.41 -12.90 13.97
N GLU A 302 11.21 -13.27 14.97
CA GLU A 302 11.49 -14.68 15.26
C GLU A 302 10.32 -15.42 15.91
N LYS A 303 9.45 -14.68 16.62
CA LYS A 303 8.30 -15.22 17.35
C LYS A 303 6.98 -14.92 16.64
N LEU A 304 6.92 -13.79 15.93
CA LEU A 304 5.75 -13.34 15.17
C LEU A 304 6.16 -13.15 13.71
N ASP A 305 5.40 -13.72 12.79
CA ASP A 305 5.72 -13.71 11.36
C ASP A 305 5.74 -12.28 10.79
N ASP A 306 6.76 -11.98 9.97
CA ASP A 306 6.97 -10.69 9.31
C ASP A 306 5.75 -10.26 8.48
N ASN A 307 5.02 -11.23 7.93
CA ASN A 307 3.79 -10.99 7.17
C ASN A 307 2.63 -10.46 8.01
N PHE A 308 2.78 -10.39 9.34
CA PHE A 308 1.81 -9.75 10.23
C PHE A 308 2.38 -8.50 10.88
N THR A 309 3.61 -8.55 11.40
CA THR A 309 4.24 -7.45 12.13
C THR A 309 4.46 -6.21 11.25
N VAL A 310 4.90 -6.41 9.99
CA VAL A 310 5.14 -5.32 9.03
C VAL A 310 3.84 -4.58 8.69
N PRO A 311 2.78 -5.25 8.17
CA PRO A 311 1.48 -4.61 7.96
C PRO A 311 0.91 -3.93 9.20
N PHE A 312 1.01 -4.57 10.36
CA PHE A 312 0.47 -4.02 11.60
C PHE A 312 1.17 -2.70 11.96
N SER A 313 2.50 -2.66 11.89
CA SER A 313 3.26 -1.43 12.13
C SER A 313 2.95 -0.33 11.12
N ALA A 314 2.79 -0.70 9.85
CA ALA A 314 2.44 0.23 8.78
C ALA A 314 1.04 0.83 8.97
N VAL A 315 0.07 0.02 9.42
CA VAL A 315 -1.28 0.49 9.76
C VAL A 315 -1.25 1.44 10.95
N LEU A 316 -0.52 1.09 12.02
CA LEU A 316 -0.41 1.92 13.21
C LEU A 316 0.21 3.29 12.89
N LEU A 317 1.33 3.29 12.17
CA LEU A 317 1.99 4.52 11.73
C LEU A 317 1.15 5.27 10.69
N GLY A 318 0.42 4.56 9.83
CA GLY A 318 -0.52 5.13 8.88
C GLY A 318 -1.61 5.94 9.57
N HIS A 319 -2.22 5.41 10.63
CA HIS A 319 -3.21 6.13 11.42
C HIS A 319 -2.62 7.34 12.18
N LEU A 320 -1.36 7.27 12.59
CA LEU A 320 -0.70 8.36 13.30
C LEU A 320 -0.24 9.49 12.36
N LEU A 321 0.30 9.11 11.21
CA LEU A 321 1.00 10.04 10.32
C LEU A 321 0.15 10.52 9.16
N LEU A 322 -0.79 9.73 8.64
CA LEU A 322 -1.63 10.14 7.52
C LEU A 322 -2.89 10.86 8.03
N PRO A 323 -3.36 11.89 7.32
CA PRO A 323 -4.63 12.53 7.66
C PRO A 323 -5.76 11.50 7.56
N MET A 324 -6.70 11.54 8.49
CA MET A 324 -7.88 10.67 8.42
C MET A 324 -8.66 11.02 7.16
N ALA A 325 -8.97 10.00 6.35
CA ALA A 325 -9.71 10.10 5.10
C ALA A 325 -11.19 10.44 5.33
#